data_AF-A0A440C381-F1
#
_entry.id   AF-A0A440C381-F1
#
_cell.length_a   1.000
_cell.length_b   1.000
_cell.length_c   1.000
_cell.angle_alpha   90.00
_cell.angle_beta   90.00
_cell.angle_gamma   90.00
#
_symmetry.space_group_name_H-M   'P 1'
#
loop_
_entity.id
_entity.type
_entity.pdbx_description
1 polymer ?
#
loop_
_entity_poly.entity_id
_entity_poly.type
_entity_poly.pdbx_seq_one_letter_code
_entity_poly.pdbx_strand_id
1 'polypeptide(L)'
;MAVEWTITIEGRNEFGDVCRKAVRIDKSWERLFDGDLGLSIEDSKTIMAALQSAVVNHEAETYSLFRRVCPDCHRLRPVKDYTTRRIRTVFGIVEVRNPRWMLCRDCYPGMVDAFAPLREICPDRATSELMELTARLGSMMPYRQAARVLAEFLPVEPTETHATVRKRT
;
A
#
# COMPACT_ATOMS: atom_id res chain seq x y z
N MET A 1 -27.27 -15.68 -17.15
CA MET A 1 -27.34 -14.24 -16.78
C MET A 1 -26.46 -14.02 -15.55
N ALA A 2 -25.88 -12.84 -15.39
CA ALA A 2 -25.02 -12.51 -14.25
C ALA A 2 -25.36 -11.10 -13.75
N VAL A 3 -25.23 -10.88 -12.45
CA VAL A 3 -25.26 -9.55 -11.85
C VAL A 3 -23.81 -9.05 -11.79
N GLU A 4 -23.53 -7.99 -12.53
CA GLU A 4 -22.24 -7.30 -12.50
C GLU A 4 -22.31 -6.18 -11.46
N TRP A 5 -21.37 -6.17 -10.52
CA TRP A 5 -21.20 -5.12 -9.53
C TRP A 5 -19.99 -4.27 -9.89
N THR A 6 -20.13 -2.94 -9.82
CA THR A 6 -19.01 -2.01 -9.91
C THR A 6 -18.87 -1.25 -8.60
N ILE A 7 -17.73 -1.42 -7.92
CA ILE A 7 -17.37 -0.72 -6.69
C ILE A 7 -16.46 0.43 -7.09
N THR A 8 -16.86 1.67 -6.83
CA THR A 8 -16.04 2.85 -7.09
C THR A 8 -15.40 3.34 -5.80
N ILE A 9 -14.10 3.57 -5.84
CA ILE A 9 -13.28 4.13 -4.77
C ILE A 9 -12.94 5.56 -5.18
N GLU A 10 -13.31 6.53 -4.36
CA GLU A 10 -13.01 7.94 -4.59
C GLU A 10 -12.32 8.53 -3.35
N GLY A 11 -11.20 9.21 -3.56
CA GLY A 11 -10.45 9.91 -2.53
C GLY A 11 -10.12 11.32 -2.98
N ARG A 12 -10.07 12.27 -2.03
CA ARG A 12 -9.67 13.66 -2.29
C ARG A 12 -8.61 14.05 -1.28
N ASN A 13 -7.55 14.73 -1.71
CA ASN A 13 -6.57 15.31 -0.79
C ASN A 13 -6.81 16.80 -0.56
N GLU A 14 -6.02 17.37 0.36
CA GLU A 14 -6.01 18.79 0.70
C GLU A 14 -5.57 19.72 -0.45
N PHE A 15 -4.91 19.16 -1.47
CA PHE A 15 -4.48 19.87 -2.68
C PHE A 15 -5.54 19.88 -3.79
N GLY A 16 -6.69 19.23 -3.57
CA GLY A 16 -7.77 19.12 -4.55
C GLY A 16 -7.61 17.98 -5.56
N ASP A 17 -6.54 17.18 -5.46
CA ASP A 17 -6.36 16.00 -6.31
C ASP A 17 -7.37 14.93 -5.93
N VAL A 18 -7.90 14.27 -6.96
CA VAL A 18 -8.90 13.22 -6.82
C VAL A 18 -8.33 11.90 -7.31
N CYS A 19 -8.35 10.87 -6.46
CA CYS A 19 -8.14 9.49 -6.87
C CYS A 19 -9.49 8.85 -7.18
N ARG A 20 -9.61 8.19 -8.34
CA ARG A 20 -10.77 7.36 -8.67
C ARG A 20 -10.30 6.00 -9.18
N LYS A 21 -10.81 4.93 -8.58
CA LYS A 21 -10.56 3.55 -9.00
C LYS A 21 -11.86 2.77 -8.99
N ALA A 22 -12.00 1.79 -9.88
CA ALA A 22 -13.16 0.92 -9.90
C ALA A 22 -12.72 -0.54 -9.84
N VAL A 23 -13.50 -1.36 -9.15
CA VAL A 23 -13.36 -2.81 -9.08
C VAL A 23 -14.67 -3.42 -9.56
N ARG A 24 -14.58 -4.43 -10.42
CA ARG A 24 -15.74 -5.16 -10.93
C ARG A 24 -15.80 -6.54 -10.31
N ILE A 25 -16.99 -6.98 -9.95
CA ILE A 25 -17.26 -8.31 -9.41
C ILE A 25 -18.48 -8.88 -10.14
N ASP A 26 -18.29 -10.03 -10.77
CA ASP A 26 -19.34 -10.75 -11.48
C ASP A 26 -19.96 -11.84 -10.61
N LYS A 27 -21.29 -11.89 -10.56
CA LYS A 27 -22.06 -12.91 -9.86
C LYS A 27 -22.99 -13.64 -10.84
N SER A 28 -22.67 -14.88 -11.18
CA SER A 28 -23.52 -15.69 -12.07
C SER A 28 -24.67 -16.36 -11.30
N TRP A 29 -25.84 -16.49 -11.93
CA TRP A 29 -26.95 -17.23 -11.33
C TRP A 29 -26.65 -18.73 -11.15
N GLU A 30 -25.82 -19.30 -12.03
CA GLU A 30 -25.39 -20.71 -11.94
C GLU A 30 -24.67 -20.98 -10.62
N ARG A 31 -23.75 -20.10 -10.22
CA ARG A 31 -23.03 -20.21 -8.95
C ARG A 31 -23.90 -19.96 -7.72
N LEU A 32 -24.96 -19.17 -7.85
CA LEU A 32 -25.91 -18.96 -6.74
C LEU A 32 -26.61 -20.27 -6.34
N PHE A 33 -26.90 -21.15 -7.30
CA PHE A 33 -27.46 -22.48 -7.00
C PHE A 33 -26.47 -23.40 -6.27
N ASP A 34 -25.17 -23.20 -6.47
CA ASP A 34 -24.09 -23.90 -5.76
C ASP A 34 -23.84 -23.31 -4.35
N GLY A 35 -24.65 -22.34 -3.91
CA GLY A 35 -24.52 -21.69 -2.61
C GLY A 35 -23.50 -20.55 -2.57
N ASP A 36 -22.99 -20.09 -3.72
CA ASP A 36 -22.06 -18.96 -3.85
C ASP A 36 -22.80 -17.61 -3.70
N LEU A 37 -23.46 -17.45 -2.55
CA LEU A 37 -24.22 -16.27 -2.17
C LEU A 37 -23.31 -15.27 -1.43
N GLY A 38 -23.27 -14.02 -1.93
CA GLY A 38 -22.45 -12.96 -1.33
C GLY A 38 -21.04 -12.89 -1.91
N LEU A 39 -20.10 -12.22 -1.22
CA LEU A 39 -18.71 -12.11 -1.65
C LEU A 39 -17.90 -13.32 -1.19
N SER A 40 -17.08 -13.86 -2.09
CA SER A 40 -16.09 -14.87 -1.73
C SER A 40 -14.88 -14.23 -1.03
N ILE A 41 -14.01 -15.06 -0.46
CA ILE A 41 -12.71 -14.62 0.06
C ILE A 41 -11.88 -13.98 -1.06
N GLU A 42 -11.90 -14.55 -2.27
CA GLU A 42 -11.15 -14.02 -3.41
C GLU A 42 -11.73 -12.68 -3.92
N ASP A 43 -13.05 -12.51 -3.89
CA ASP A 43 -13.67 -11.22 -4.17
C ASP A 43 -13.21 -10.18 -3.14
N SER A 44 -13.22 -10.55 -1.86
CA SER A 44 -12.81 -9.67 -0.75
C SER A 44 -11.34 -9.28 -0.87
N LYS A 45 -10.45 -10.23 -1.18
CA LYS A 45 -9.03 -9.98 -1.46
C LYS A 45 -8.84 -9.01 -2.62
N THR A 46 -9.58 -9.21 -3.71
CA THR A 46 -9.53 -8.35 -4.90
C THR A 46 -9.96 -6.91 -4.56
N ILE A 47 -11.08 -6.76 -3.85
CA ILE A 47 -11.61 -5.46 -3.43
C ILE A 47 -10.63 -4.77 -2.48
N MET A 48 -10.15 -5.47 -1.45
CA MET A 48 -9.24 -4.90 -0.45
C MET A 48 -7.89 -4.51 -1.05
N ALA A 49 -7.32 -5.34 -1.93
CA ALA A 49 -6.08 -4.99 -2.63
C ALA A 49 -6.24 -3.75 -3.51
N ALA A 50 -7.37 -3.64 -4.21
CA ALA A 50 -7.65 -2.49 -5.05
C ALA A 50 -7.84 -1.21 -4.23
N LEU A 51 -8.60 -1.29 -3.13
CA LEU A 51 -8.81 -0.20 -2.18
C LEU A 51 -7.49 0.25 -1.55
N GLN A 52 -6.72 -0.69 -1.01
CA GLN A 52 -5.43 -0.40 -0.39
C GLN A 52 -4.46 0.27 -1.37
N SER A 53 -4.42 -0.23 -2.61
CA SER A 53 -3.60 0.38 -3.66
C SER A 53 -4.04 1.82 -3.96
N ALA A 54 -5.32 2.13 -3.97
CA ALA A 54 -5.80 3.50 -4.20
C ALA A 54 -5.43 4.42 -3.02
N VAL A 55 -5.72 3.99 -1.79
CA VAL A 55 -5.46 4.76 -0.56
C VAL A 55 -3.96 5.05 -0.42
N VAL A 56 -3.13 4.01 -0.45
CA VAL A 56 -1.69 4.14 -0.20
C VAL A 56 -0.99 4.97 -1.29
N ASN A 57 -1.40 4.85 -2.56
CA ASN A 57 -0.85 5.71 -3.61
C ASN A 57 -1.22 7.18 -3.38
N HIS A 58 -2.49 7.44 -3.06
CA HIS A 58 -2.97 8.80 -2.83
C HIS A 58 -2.30 9.46 -1.62
N GLU A 59 -2.15 8.72 -0.52
CA GLU A 59 -1.43 9.18 0.68
C GLU A 59 0.07 9.41 0.39
N ALA A 60 0.71 8.46 -0.30
CA ALA A 60 2.13 8.56 -0.62
C ALA A 60 2.45 9.76 -1.53
N GLU A 61 1.60 10.03 -2.52
CA GLU A 61 1.73 11.18 -3.40
C GLU A 61 1.50 12.49 -2.65
N THR A 62 0.42 12.58 -1.88
CA THR A 62 0.08 13.74 -1.06
C THR A 62 1.22 14.09 -0.10
N TYR A 63 1.72 13.10 0.66
CA TYR A 63 2.85 13.30 1.58
C TYR A 63 4.13 13.70 0.83
N SER A 64 4.39 13.11 -0.33
CA SER A 64 5.57 13.46 -1.14
C SER A 64 5.52 14.91 -1.63
N LEU A 65 4.34 15.41 -2.02
CA LEU A 65 4.12 16.79 -2.42
C LEU A 65 4.27 17.75 -1.24
N PHE A 66 3.68 17.42 -0.09
CA PHE A 66 3.89 18.16 1.15
C PHE A 66 5.38 18.29 1.49
N ARG A 67 6.14 17.18 1.42
CA ARG A 67 7.60 17.18 1.66
C ARG A 67 8.43 17.80 0.55
N ARG A 68 7.85 18.15 -0.60
CA ARG A 68 8.56 18.90 -1.65
C ARG A 68 8.80 20.35 -1.24
N VAL A 69 7.93 20.93 -0.41
CA VAL A 69 8.09 22.29 0.11
C VAL A 69 9.14 22.28 1.23
N CYS A 70 10.10 23.20 1.19
CA CYS A 70 11.06 23.38 2.27
C CYS A 70 10.36 23.98 3.50
N PRO A 71 10.48 23.39 4.70
CA PRO A 71 9.81 23.91 5.89
C PRO A 71 10.39 25.25 6.37
N ASP A 72 11.62 25.60 5.96
CA ASP A 72 12.31 26.80 6.43
C ASP A 72 12.00 28.03 5.55
N CYS A 73 12.06 27.88 4.22
CA CYS A 73 11.88 28.99 3.27
C CYS A 73 10.66 28.85 2.36
N HIS A 74 9.88 27.77 2.51
CA HIS A 74 8.67 27.45 1.73
C HIS A 74 8.86 27.36 0.20
N ARG A 75 10.11 27.33 -0.28
CA ARG A 75 10.39 27.10 -1.70
C ARG A 75 10.31 25.62 -2.05
N LEU A 76 9.98 25.34 -3.30
CA LEU A 76 9.97 23.99 -3.84
C LEU A 76 11.40 23.45 -3.96
N ARG A 77 11.64 22.29 -3.34
CA ARG A 77 12.89 21.56 -3.48
C ARG A 77 13.06 21.05 -4.93
N PRO A 78 14.29 21.09 -5.47
CA PRO A 78 14.57 20.49 -6.77
C PRO A 78 14.33 18.99 -6.77
N VAL A 79 13.92 18.46 -7.92
CA VAL A 79 13.80 17.02 -8.14
C VAL A 79 15.18 16.44 -8.40
N LYS A 80 15.54 15.36 -7.71
CA LYS A 80 16.70 14.54 -8.09
C LYS A 80 16.32 13.58 -9.21
N ASP A 81 15.29 12.79 -8.95
CA ASP A 81 14.74 11.77 -9.84
C ASP A 81 13.45 11.18 -9.25
N TYR A 82 12.82 10.28 -10.02
CA TYR A 82 11.67 9.49 -9.60
C TYR A 82 12.04 8.02 -9.59
N THR A 83 11.74 7.35 -8.48
CA THR A 83 11.90 5.90 -8.35
C THR A 83 10.56 5.26 -8.00
N THR A 84 10.49 3.94 -7.98
CA THR A 84 9.35 3.19 -7.44
C THR A 84 9.74 2.55 -6.11
N ARG A 85 8.76 2.40 -5.22
CA ARG A 85 8.93 1.70 -3.93
C ARG A 85 7.78 0.72 -3.76
N ARG A 86 8.10 -0.51 -3.34
CA ARG A 86 7.09 -1.49 -2.93
C ARG A 86 6.84 -1.35 -1.43
N ILE A 87 5.60 -1.12 -1.03
CA ILE A 87 5.13 -1.10 0.36
C ILE A 87 4.27 -2.34 0.60
N ARG A 88 4.61 -3.13 1.60
CA ARG A 88 3.82 -4.30 2.00
C ARG A 88 2.81 -3.92 3.08
N THR A 89 1.56 -4.32 2.90
CA THR A 89 0.47 -4.08 3.84
C THR A 89 -0.24 -5.40 4.11
N VAL A 90 -1.11 -5.45 5.13
CA VAL A 90 -2.00 -6.60 5.35
C VAL A 90 -2.99 -6.78 4.20
N PHE A 91 -3.29 -5.72 3.45
CA PHE A 91 -4.16 -5.74 2.28
C PHE A 91 -3.39 -5.73 0.96
N GLY A 92 -2.17 -6.30 0.96
CA GLY A 92 -1.40 -6.59 -0.23
C GLY A 92 -0.21 -5.65 -0.46
N ILE A 93 0.48 -5.88 -1.57
CA ILE A 93 1.69 -5.14 -1.93
C ILE A 93 1.31 -3.99 -2.86
N VAL A 94 1.66 -2.77 -2.48
CA VAL A 94 1.40 -1.57 -3.26
C VAL A 94 2.70 -1.05 -3.83
N GLU A 95 2.77 -0.92 -5.16
CA GLU A 95 3.82 -0.15 -5.82
C GLU A 95 3.42 1.32 -5.80
N VAL A 96 4.30 2.16 -5.25
CA VAL A 96 4.09 3.61 -5.14
C VAL A 96 5.20 4.38 -5.83
N ARG A 97 4.84 5.53 -6.38
CA ARG A 97 5.82 6.52 -6.86
C ARG A 97 6.60 7.07 -5.68
N ASN A 98 7.91 7.02 -5.77
CA ASN A 98 8.84 7.44 -4.72
C ASN A 98 9.79 8.52 -5.27
N PRO A 99 9.35 9.78 -5.33
CA PRO A 99 10.22 10.88 -5.72
C PRO A 99 11.37 11.06 -4.73
N ARG A 100 12.51 11.55 -5.21
CA ARG A 100 13.60 12.00 -4.35
C ARG A 100 13.81 13.50 -4.53
N TRP A 101 13.75 14.22 -3.43
CA TRP A 101 13.92 15.67 -3.39
C TRP A 101 15.34 15.99 -2.96
N MET A 102 15.98 16.92 -3.67
CA MET A 102 17.23 17.52 -3.22
C MET A 102 16.98 18.32 -1.93
N LEU A 103 18.01 18.43 -1.08
CA LEU A 103 17.99 19.41 0.01
C LEU A 103 17.79 20.83 -0.55
N CYS A 104 17.23 21.72 0.28
CA CYS A 104 16.95 23.08 -0.15
C CYS A 104 18.27 23.84 -0.33
N ARG A 105 18.54 24.31 -1.55
CA ARG A 105 19.79 25.01 -1.89
C ARG A 105 19.93 26.36 -1.20
N ASP A 106 18.80 27.01 -0.90
CA ASP A 106 18.78 28.31 -0.25
C ASP A 106 19.07 28.19 1.26
N CYS A 107 18.48 27.18 1.92
CA CYS A 107 18.65 26.98 3.37
C CYS A 107 19.91 26.18 3.73
N TYR A 108 20.37 25.31 2.82
CA TYR A 108 21.54 24.45 3.02
C TYR A 108 22.53 24.61 1.85
N PRO A 109 23.11 25.79 1.66
CA PRO A 109 24.06 26.03 0.59
C PRO A 109 25.28 25.11 0.73
N GLY A 110 25.70 24.47 -0.36
CA GLY A 110 26.84 23.55 -0.39
C GLY A 110 26.52 22.09 -0.04
N MET A 111 25.34 21.78 0.50
CA MET A 111 24.91 20.38 0.69
C MET A 111 24.25 19.84 -0.57
N VAL A 112 24.88 18.83 -1.19
CA VAL A 112 24.35 18.13 -2.37
C VAL A 112 23.89 16.74 -1.96
N ASP A 113 22.74 16.67 -1.30
CA ASP A 113 22.11 15.40 -0.93
C ASP A 113 20.62 15.39 -1.28
N ALA A 114 20.02 14.21 -1.29
CA ALA A 114 18.60 14.03 -1.53
C ALA A 114 18.00 12.97 -0.63
N PHE A 115 16.74 13.18 -0.28
CA PHE A 115 15.97 12.26 0.54
C PHE A 115 14.74 11.75 -0.21
N ALA A 116 14.26 10.58 0.19
CA ALA A 116 13.03 9.99 -0.31
C ALA A 116 11.95 10.13 0.78
N PRO A 117 10.89 10.93 0.58
CA PRO A 117 9.87 11.20 1.60
C PRO A 117 9.27 9.93 2.19
N LEU A 118 9.01 8.91 1.37
CA LEU A 118 8.38 7.67 1.82
C LEU A 118 9.25 6.85 2.78
N ARG A 119 10.55 7.15 2.90
CA ARG A 119 11.42 6.51 3.91
C ARG A 119 11.12 7.03 5.31
N GLU A 120 10.55 8.23 5.43
CA GLU A 120 10.17 8.83 6.71
C GLU A 120 8.92 8.16 7.29
N ILE A 121 7.91 7.89 6.45
CA ILE A 121 6.61 7.33 6.90
C ILE A 121 6.53 5.79 6.87
N CYS A 122 7.35 5.13 6.06
CA CYS A 122 7.37 3.66 5.98
C CYS A 122 8.81 3.14 5.78
N PRO A 123 9.71 3.29 6.77
CA PRO A 123 11.13 2.97 6.64
C PRO A 123 11.37 1.52 6.22
N ASP A 124 10.64 0.57 6.80
CA ASP A 124 10.83 -0.88 6.63
C ASP A 124 10.20 -1.46 5.37
N ARG A 125 9.56 -0.62 4.53
CA ARG A 125 8.80 -1.05 3.33
C ARG A 125 7.68 -2.04 3.68
N ALA A 126 7.20 -2.00 4.91
CA ALA A 126 6.07 -2.73 5.44
C ALA A 126 5.32 -1.82 6.43
N THR A 127 4.00 -1.94 6.51
CA THR A 127 3.22 -1.25 7.53
C THR A 127 3.45 -1.88 8.90
N SER A 128 3.34 -1.08 9.96
CA SER A 128 3.43 -1.54 11.35
C SER A 128 2.42 -2.66 11.63
N GLU A 129 1.19 -2.50 11.14
CA GLU A 129 0.12 -3.49 11.27
C GLU A 129 0.49 -4.85 10.67
N LEU A 130 1.12 -4.88 9.48
CA LEU A 130 1.58 -6.14 8.89
C LEU A 130 2.66 -6.78 9.74
N MET A 131 3.60 -5.99 10.25
CA MET A 131 4.69 -6.49 11.10
C MET A 131 4.15 -7.06 12.41
N GLU A 132 3.24 -6.35 13.07
CA GLU A 132 2.61 -6.77 14.33
C GLU A 132 1.80 -8.05 14.14
N LEU A 133 0.93 -8.12 13.12
CA LEU A 133 0.10 -9.28 12.86
C LEU A 133 0.96 -10.52 12.56
N THR A 134 2.01 -10.33 11.75
CA THR A 134 2.98 -11.38 11.43
C THR A 134 3.69 -11.88 12.68
N ALA A 135 4.12 -10.97 13.56
CA ALA A 135 4.79 -11.32 14.81
C ALA A 135 3.86 -12.07 15.77
N ARG A 136 2.62 -11.59 15.91
CA ARG A 136 1.60 -12.21 16.75
C ARG A 136 1.32 -13.64 16.30
N LEU A 137 1.05 -13.87 15.02
CA LEU A 137 0.83 -15.22 14.50
C LEU A 137 2.09 -16.08 14.63
N GLY A 138 3.27 -15.53 14.33
CA GLY A 138 4.54 -16.24 14.48
C GLY A 138 4.84 -16.69 15.92
N SER A 139 4.29 -16.01 16.92
CA SER A 139 4.39 -16.41 18.34
C SER A 139 3.44 -17.55 18.73
N MET A 140 2.33 -17.72 18.00
CA MET A 140 1.27 -18.69 18.33
C MET A 140 1.35 -19.98 17.49
N MET A 141 2.01 -19.94 16.34
CA MET A 141 2.09 -21.09 15.43
C MET A 141 3.40 -21.08 14.62
N PRO A 142 3.82 -22.22 14.04
CA PRO A 142 4.99 -22.26 13.18
C PRO A 142 4.88 -21.23 12.05
N TYR A 143 5.99 -20.56 11.73
CA TYR A 143 5.99 -19.45 10.75
C TYR A 143 5.40 -19.80 9.38
N ARG A 144 5.56 -21.05 8.91
CA ARG A 144 4.92 -21.51 7.66
C ARG A 144 3.40 -21.57 7.77
N GLN A 145 2.88 -21.94 8.94
CA GLN A 145 1.45 -21.97 9.21
C GLN A 145 0.91 -20.55 9.35
N ALA A 146 1.63 -19.65 10.02
CA ALA A 146 1.28 -18.23 10.10
C ALA A 146 1.16 -17.61 8.70
N ALA A 147 2.14 -17.85 7.82
CA ALA A 147 2.10 -17.38 6.44
C ALA A 147 0.91 -17.94 5.64
N ARG A 148 0.54 -19.22 5.85
CA ARG A 148 -0.65 -19.83 5.22
C ARG A 148 -1.93 -19.17 5.69
N VAL A 149 -2.09 -18.95 6.99
CA VAL A 149 -3.28 -18.29 7.55
C VAL A 149 -3.43 -16.88 6.99
N LEU A 150 -2.34 -16.12 6.89
CA LEU A 150 -2.37 -14.79 6.28
C LEU A 150 -2.79 -14.85 4.82
N ALA A 151 -2.20 -15.74 4.02
CA ALA A 151 -2.52 -15.88 2.59
C ALA A 151 -3.95 -16.41 2.34
N GLU A 152 -4.51 -17.16 3.29
CA GLU A 152 -5.88 -17.68 3.21
C GLU A 152 -6.90 -16.54 3.22
N PHE A 153 -6.74 -15.57 4.12
CA PHE A 153 -7.75 -14.52 4.34
C PHE A 153 -7.41 -13.16 3.73
N LEU A 154 -6.11 -12.89 3.52
CA LEU A 154 -5.64 -11.57 3.10
C LEU A 154 -5.03 -11.62 1.69
N PRO A 155 -5.03 -10.51 0.94
CA PRO A 155 -4.41 -10.43 -0.38
C PRO A 155 -2.88 -10.28 -0.29
N VAL A 156 -2.24 -11.05 0.59
CA VAL A 156 -0.79 -11.07 0.77
C VAL A 156 -0.24 -12.23 -0.07
N GLU A 157 0.70 -11.92 -0.97
CA GLU A 157 1.38 -12.98 -1.71
C GLU A 157 2.09 -13.95 -0.75
N PRO A 158 2.14 -15.26 -1.06
CA PRO A 158 2.92 -16.24 -0.29
C PRO A 158 4.45 -15.98 -0.33
N THR A 159 4.90 -14.88 -0.95
CA THR A 159 6.29 -14.39 -0.92
C THR A 159 6.71 -13.81 0.43
N GLU A 160 5.82 -13.78 1.44
CA GLU A 160 6.20 -13.85 2.86
C GLU A 160 6.84 -15.22 3.15
N THR A 161 8.04 -15.44 2.60
CA THR A 161 8.86 -16.61 2.93
C THR A 161 9.01 -16.64 4.45
N HIS A 162 9.06 -17.84 5.06
CA HIS A 162 9.39 -18.00 6.49
C HIS A 162 10.58 -17.12 6.94
N ALA A 163 11.53 -16.83 6.04
CA ALA A 163 12.64 -15.92 6.28
C ALA A 163 12.21 -14.46 6.57
N THR A 164 11.16 -13.95 5.93
CA THR A 164 10.60 -12.61 6.15
C THR A 164 9.89 -12.52 7.49
N VAL A 165 9.10 -13.54 7.84
CA VAL A 165 8.45 -13.67 9.15
C VAL A 165 9.49 -13.71 10.27
N ARG A 166 10.56 -14.51 10.11
CA ARG A 166 11.69 -14.58 11.06
C ARG A 166 12.45 -13.25 11.20
N LYS A 167 12.51 -12.40 10.17
CA LYS A 167 13.19 -11.10 10.25
C LYS A 167 12.37 -10.04 10.99
N ARG A 168 11.07 -10.28 11.19
CA ARG A 168 10.11 -9.34 11.79
C ARG A 168 9.59 -9.78 13.16
N THR A 169 10.01 -10.96 13.61
CA THR A 169 9.86 -11.44 14.99
C THR A 169 11.20 -11.30 15.69
#